data_AF-A0A847XGR3-F1
#
_entry.id   AF-A0A847XGR3-F1
#
_cell.length_a   1.000
_cell.length_b   1.000
_cell.length_c   1.000
_cell.angle_alpha   90.00
_cell.angle_beta   90.00
_cell.angle_gamma   90.00
#
_symmetry.space_group_name_H-M   'P 1'
#
loop_
_entity.id
_entity.type
_entity.pdbx_description
1 polymer ?
#
loop_
_entity_poly.entity_id
_entity_poly.type
_entity_poly.pdbx_seq_one_letter_code
_entity_poly.pdbx_strand_id
1 'polypeptide(L)' 'IPITNLGAIITLKGFEYKLDKVKIKFGSTYGISNKIIGDKAHVIVHEGACLVFVSKD' A
#
# COMPACT_ATOMS: atom_id res chain seq x y z
N ILE A 1 -2.07 4.76 -1.67
CA ILE A 1 -2.09 5.44 -3.00
C ILE A 1 -0.94 6.44 -3.05
N PRO A 2 0.00 6.36 -4.01
CA PRO A 2 1.08 7.34 -4.14
C PRO A 2 0.54 8.75 -4.43
N ILE A 3 1.12 9.78 -3.80
CA ILE A 3 0.69 11.18 -3.99
C ILE A 3 1.49 11.94 -5.05
N THR A 4 2.64 11.40 -5.46
CA THR A 4 3.53 12.00 -6.46
C THR A 4 3.60 11.13 -7.71
N ASN A 5 3.91 11.76 -8.85
CA ASN A 5 4.11 11.10 -10.14
C ASN A 5 5.29 10.09 -10.15
N LEU A 6 6.20 10.14 -9.16
CA LEU A 6 7.32 9.21 -9.02
C LEU A 6 6.88 7.81 -8.52
N GLY A 7 5.66 7.73 -7.96
CA GLY A 7 5.17 6.52 -7.30
C GLY A 7 5.72 6.37 -5.87
N ALA A 8 5.65 5.15 -5.34
CA ALA A 8 6.20 4.82 -4.03
C ALA A 8 6.66 3.36 -3.98
N ILE A 9 7.72 3.07 -3.23
CA ILE A 9 8.19 1.70 -2.97
C ILE A 9 7.64 1.28 -1.60
N ILE A 10 6.82 0.23 -1.57
CA ILE A 10 6.12 -0.20 -0.36
C ILE A 10 6.23 -1.70 -0.08
N THR A 11 6.11 -2.05 1.19
CA THR A 11 5.89 -3.41 1.68
C THR A 11 4.57 -3.44 2.48
N LEU A 12 3.72 -4.42 2.21
CA LEU A 12 2.47 -4.68 2.94
C LEU A 12 2.58 -6.03 3.67
N LYS A 13 2.58 -5.99 5.01
CA LYS A 13 2.58 -7.19 5.87
C LYS A 13 1.28 -7.29 6.65
N GLY A 14 0.73 -8.49 6.79
CA GLY A 14 -0.54 -8.72 7.51
C GLY A 14 -1.79 -8.38 6.70
N PHE A 15 -1.64 -8.15 5.40
CA PHE A 15 -2.73 -7.96 4.44
C PHE A 15 -2.93 -9.22 3.57
N GLU A 16 -4.12 -9.38 3.01
CA GLU A 16 -4.48 -10.43 2.05
C GLU A 16 -3.54 -10.43 0.84
N TYR A 17 -3.36 -9.27 0.21
CA TYR A 17 -2.36 -9.07 -0.82
C TYR A 17 -1.06 -8.53 -0.22
N LYS A 18 -0.08 -9.41 -0.02
CA LYS A 18 1.24 -9.04 0.49
C LYS A 18 2.07 -8.39 -0.62
N LEU A 19 2.83 -7.36 -0.27
CA LEU A 19 3.81 -6.73 -1.15
C LEU A 19 5.15 -6.68 -0.44
N ASP A 20 6.24 -6.89 -1.17
CA ASP A 20 7.59 -6.72 -0.64
C ASP A 20 8.44 -5.84 -1.57
N LYS A 21 8.78 -4.62 -1.11
CA LYS A 21 9.54 -3.59 -1.84
C LYS A 21 9.04 -3.38 -3.28
N VAL A 22 7.72 -3.36 -3.45
CA VAL A 22 7.08 -3.19 -4.76
C VAL A 22 6.90 -1.71 -5.06
N LYS A 23 7.27 -1.29 -6.28
CA LYS A 23 7.01 0.07 -6.76
C LYS A 23 5.59 0.21 -7.29
N ILE A 24 4.77 0.99 -6.60
CA ILE A 24 3.43 1.39 -7.04
C ILE A 24 3.56 2.69 -7.84
N LYS A 25 3.19 2.64 -9.12
CA LYS A 25 3.19 3.82 -9.99
C LYS A 25 2.01 4.73 -9.66
N PHE A 26 2.20 6.04 -9.82
CA PHE A 26 1.10 7.01 -9.76
C PHE A 26 0.02 6.65 -10.79
N GLY A 27 -1.26 6.71 -10.39
CA GLY A 27 -2.39 6.31 -11.22
C GLY A 27 -2.60 4.79 -11.35
N SER A 28 -1.77 3.95 -10.73
CA SER A 28 -2.01 2.51 -10.66
C SER A 28 -3.05 2.18 -9.58
N THR A 29 -4.01 1.33 -9.89
CA THR A 29 -4.97 0.74 -8.93
C THR A 29 -4.43 -0.52 -8.23
N TYR A 30 -3.24 -0.99 -8.62
CA TYR A 30 -2.70 -2.26 -8.15
C TYR A 30 -2.36 -2.19 -6.64
N GLY A 31 -2.98 -3.05 -5.83
CA GLY A 31 -2.81 -3.08 -4.37
C GLY A 31 -3.65 -2.07 -3.58
N ILE A 32 -4.62 -1.41 -4.22
CA ILE A 32 -5.59 -0.51 -3.57
C ILE A 32 -6.87 -1.32 -3.30
N SER A 33 -7.41 -1.22 -2.07
CA SER A 33 -8.48 -2.07 -1.51
C SER A 33 -8.04 -3.45 -1.06
N ASN A 34 -7.25 -3.48 0.01
CA ASN A 34 -6.70 -4.69 0.61
C ASN A 34 -7.27 -4.91 2.01
N LYS A 35 -7.40 -6.17 2.44
CA LYS A 35 -7.97 -6.52 3.74
C LYS A 35 -6.89 -6.97 4.71
N ILE A 36 -7.00 -6.55 5.97
CA ILE A 36 -6.16 -7.06 7.06
C ILE A 36 -6.65 -8.47 7.41
N ILE A 37 -5.75 -9.46 7.40
CA ILE A 37 -6.08 -10.89 7.62
C ILE A 37 -5.74 -11.39 9.04
N GLY A 38 -5.25 -10.51 9.92
CA GLY A 38 -4.94 -10.83 11.31
C GLY A 38 -5.17 -9.65 12.24
N ASP A 39 -4.60 -9.69 13.44
CA ASP A 39 -4.85 -8.63 14.45
C ASP A 39 -4.13 -7.32 14.15
N LYS A 40 -3.03 -7.39 13.39
CA LYS A 40 -2.16 -6.26 13.07
C LYS A 40 -1.62 -6.36 11.65
N ALA A 41 -1.45 -5.21 11.03
CA ALA A 41 -0.82 -5.09 9.72
C ALA A 41 0.14 -3.90 9.70
N HIS A 42 1.13 -3.97 8.81
CA HIS A 42 2.14 -2.93 8.64
C HIS A 42 2.22 -2.51 7.18
N VAL A 43 2.11 -1.19 6.96
CA VAL A 43 2.42 -0.53 5.71
C VAL A 43 3.79 0.14 5.89
N ILE A 44 4.79 -0.29 5.13
CA ILE A 44 6.14 0.27 5.20
C ILE A 44 6.41 0.98 3.87
N VAL A 45 6.72 2.28 3.94
CA VAL A 45 7.12 3.09 2.78
C VAL A 45 8.64 3.22 2.82
N HIS A 46 9.30 2.64 1.82
CA HIS A 46 10.76 2.73 1.66
C HIS A 46 11.17 3.99 0.89
N GLU A 47 10.33 4.42 -0.07
CA GLU A 47 10.57 5.59 -0.89
C GLU A 47 9.24 6.23 -1.32
N GLY A 48 9.21 7.57 -1.37
CA GLY A 48 8.04 8.35 -1.78
C GLY A 48 7.05 8.60 -0.64
N ALA A 49 5.83 8.99 -1.01
CA ALA A 49 4.77 9.28 -0.05
C ALA A 49 3.42 8.72 -0.53
N CYS A 50 2.63 8.21 0.42
CA CYS A 50 1.38 7.51 0.17
C CYS A 50 0.26 8.05 1.05
N LEU A 51 -0.93 8.21 0.47
CA LEU A 51 -2.19 8.32 1.20
C LEU A 51 -2.70 6.93 1.53
N VAL A 52 -3.11 6.75 2.79
CA VAL A 52 -3.77 5.54 3.28
C VAL A 52 -5.22 5.88 3.54
N PHE A 53 -6.12 5.13 2.90
CA PHE A 53 -7.55 5.23 3.13
C PHE A 53 -7.98 3.97 3.89
N VAL A 54 -8.65 4.16 5.01
CA VAL A 54 -9.30 3.10 5.76
C VAL A 54 -10.80 3.33 5.59
N SER A 55 -11.44 2.49 4.79
CA SER A 55 -12.88 2.48 4.62
C SER A 55 -13.47 1.24 5.31
N LYS A 56 -14.70 1.39 5.76
CA LYS A 56 -15.54 0.31 6.25
C LYS A 56 -16.87 0.50 5.54
N ASP A 57 -17.25 -0.48 4.72
CA ASP A 57 -18.65 -0.66 4.34
C ASP A 57 -19.42 -1.24 5.54
#